data_AF-A0A7S0HMF2-F1
#
_entry.id   AF-A0A7S0HMF2-F1
#
_cell.length_a   1.000
_cell.length_b   1.000
_cell.length_c   1.000
_cell.angle_alpha   90.00
_cell.angle_beta   90.00
_cell.angle_gamma   90.00
#
_symmetry.space_group_name_H-M   'P 1'
#
loop_
_entity.id
_entity.type
_entity.pdbx_description
1 polymer ?
#
loop_
_entity_poly.entity_id
_entity_poly.type
_entity_poly.pdbx_seq_one_letter_code
_entity_poly.pdbx_strand_id
1 'polypeptide(L)'
;EMAESSAPNPTISGDSIKVIAETVGIANLKGEVAEALAADVEYRLRDLVQEALKFMKHGRRETLSTDDVNFALRLRNAEPLYGFASGEAPRFCRATGASDVYYLDDPEVNLADLVAKPLPKVPLEPSFC
;
A
#
# COMPACT_ATOMS: atom_id res chain seq x y z
N GLU A 1 -27.08 29.48 -6.12
CA GLU A 1 -27.04 28.05 -5.77
C GLU A 1 -25.65 27.76 -5.22
N MET A 2 -25.51 27.72 -3.90
CA MET A 2 -24.24 27.38 -3.27
C MET A 2 -24.19 25.85 -3.25
N ALA A 3 -23.29 25.27 -4.04
CA ALA A 3 -23.02 23.83 -3.97
C ALA A 3 -22.48 23.55 -2.57
N GLU A 4 -23.31 22.88 -1.77
CA GLU A 4 -22.89 22.20 -0.54
C GLU A 4 -21.70 21.33 -0.92
N SER A 5 -20.49 21.74 -0.52
CA SER A 5 -19.31 20.90 -0.66
C SER A 5 -19.50 19.74 0.31
N SER A 6 -20.19 18.69 -0.14
CA SER A 6 -20.27 17.43 0.58
C SER A 6 -18.84 17.06 0.95
N ALA A 7 -18.53 17.03 2.24
CA ALA A 7 -17.24 16.53 2.71
C ALA A 7 -16.99 15.20 1.96
N PRO A 8 -15.78 14.97 1.41
CA PRO A 8 -15.52 13.73 0.72
C PRO A 8 -15.88 12.59 1.66
N ASN A 9 -16.80 11.72 1.23
CA ASN A 9 -17.15 10.53 2.01
C ASN A 9 -15.85 9.80 2.38
N PRO A 10 -15.70 9.34 3.64
CA PRO A 10 -14.50 8.62 4.04
C PRO A 10 -14.30 7.45 3.09
N THR A 11 -13.11 7.38 2.48
CA THR A 11 -12.80 6.35 1.48
C THR A 11 -12.53 5.01 2.17
N ILE A 12 -12.13 5.05 3.45
CA ILE A 12 -11.97 3.89 4.31
C ILE A 12 -13.26 3.70 5.11
N SER A 13 -13.90 2.54 4.98
CA SER A 13 -15.09 2.18 5.75
C SER A 13 -14.73 1.80 7.19
N GLY A 14 -15.59 2.18 8.14
CA GLY A 14 -15.52 1.69 9.52
C GLY A 14 -15.61 0.16 9.62
N ASP A 15 -16.24 -0.51 8.66
CA ASP A 15 -16.30 -1.98 8.63
C ASP A 15 -14.92 -2.61 8.40
N SER A 16 -14.05 -1.99 7.57
CA SER A 16 -12.66 -2.44 7.41
C SER A 16 -11.89 -2.37 8.73
N ILE A 17 -12.15 -1.35 9.54
CA ILE A 17 -11.53 -1.20 10.86
C ILE A 17 -12.02 -2.29 11.82
N LYS A 18 -13.31 -2.66 11.78
CA LYS A 18 -13.85 -3.75 12.60
C LYS A 18 -13.22 -5.10 12.24
N VAL A 19 -13.10 -5.40 10.95
CA VAL A 19 -12.46 -6.64 10.47
C VAL A 19 -11.01 -6.73 10.98
N ILE A 20 -10.26 -5.64 10.93
CA ILE A 20 -8.89 -5.60 11.48
C ILE A 20 -8.92 -5.78 13.01
N ALA A 21 -9.86 -5.14 13.72
CA ALA A 21 -9.98 -5.27 15.16
C ALA A 21 -10.26 -6.73 15.60
N GLU A 22 -11.06 -7.47 14.84
CA GLU A 22 -11.32 -8.89 15.06
C GLU A 22 -10.04 -9.74 14.95
N THR A 23 -9.11 -9.40 14.05
CA THR A 23 -7.81 -10.12 13.92
C THR A 23 -6.94 -10.00 15.17
N VAL A 24 -7.15 -8.95 15.97
CA VAL A 24 -6.46 -8.70 17.25
C VAL A 24 -7.28 -9.21 18.45
N GLY A 25 -8.43 -9.83 18.21
CA GLY A 25 -9.30 -10.40 19.24
C GLY A 25 -10.37 -9.44 19.80
N ILE A 26 -10.57 -8.27 19.18
CA ILE A 26 -11.60 -7.30 19.59
C ILE A 26 -12.85 -7.51 18.73
N ALA A 27 -13.77 -8.36 19.20
CA ALA A 27 -14.94 -8.78 18.41
C ALA A 27 -16.08 -7.74 18.31
N ASN A 28 -16.20 -6.82 19.28
CA ASN A 28 -17.36 -5.91 19.37
C ASN A 28 -16.92 -4.43 19.44
N LEU A 29 -16.22 -3.96 18.40
CA LEU A 29 -15.86 -2.55 18.30
C LEU A 29 -17.10 -1.70 17.99
N LYS A 30 -17.33 -0.66 18.78
CA LYS A 30 -18.45 0.27 18.58
C LYS A 30 -18.32 0.99 17.23
N GLY A 31 -19.44 1.14 16.51
CA GLY A 31 -19.48 1.79 15.20
C GLY A 31 -18.89 3.20 15.20
N GLU A 32 -19.25 4.03 16.18
CA GLU A 32 -18.72 5.40 16.31
C GLU A 32 -17.19 5.45 16.45
N VAL A 33 -16.61 4.47 17.16
CA VAL A 33 -15.15 4.37 17.34
C VAL A 33 -14.49 3.92 16.04
N ALA A 34 -15.11 2.97 15.33
CA ALA A 34 -14.62 2.50 14.04
C ALA A 34 -14.61 3.63 12.98
N GLU A 35 -15.67 4.44 12.92
CA GLU A 35 -15.77 5.59 12.01
C GLU A 35 -14.74 6.68 12.36
N ALA A 36 -14.58 7.01 13.65
CA ALA A 36 -13.58 7.98 14.08
C ALA A 36 -12.15 7.51 13.76
N LEU A 37 -11.85 6.22 13.96
CA LEU A 37 -10.55 5.65 13.65
C LEU A 37 -10.30 5.59 12.13
N ALA A 38 -11.32 5.26 11.33
CA ALA A 38 -11.23 5.28 9.88
C ALA A 38 -10.82 6.67 9.35
N ALA A 39 -11.40 7.74 9.91
CA ALA A 39 -11.03 9.11 9.55
C ALA A 39 -9.57 9.47 9.92
N ASP A 40 -9.08 9.06 11.10
CA ASP A 40 -7.68 9.28 11.49
C ASP A 40 -6.70 8.51 10.59
N VAL A 41 -7.02 7.25 10.27
CA VAL A 41 -6.22 6.42 9.36
C VAL A 41 -6.15 7.06 7.97
N GLU A 42 -7.27 7.55 7.45
CA GLU A 42 -7.31 8.20 6.15
C GLU A 42 -6.46 9.49 6.15
N TYR A 43 -6.55 10.30 7.21
CA TYR A 43 -5.71 11.48 7.36
C TYR A 43 -4.22 11.13 7.30
N ARG A 44 -3.78 10.13 8.08
CA ARG A 44 -2.38 9.68 8.09
C ARG A 44 -1.92 9.12 6.75
N LEU A 45 -2.80 8.40 6.04
CA LEU A 45 -2.49 7.89 4.70
C LEU A 45 -2.28 9.03 3.70
N ARG A 46 -3.17 10.02 3.70
CA ARG A 46 -3.06 11.21 2.82
C ARG A 46 -1.78 11.99 3.10
N ASP A 47 -1.46 12.18 4.37
CA ASP A 47 -0.25 12.86 4.84
C ASP A 47 1.03 12.11 4.39
N LEU A 48 1.06 10.79 4.53
CA LEU A 48 2.17 9.96 4.05
C LEU A 48 2.33 10.01 2.53
N VAL A 49 1.23 9.98 1.77
CA VAL A 49 1.25 10.08 0.30
C VAL A 49 1.77 11.44 -0.15
N GLN A 50 1.41 12.54 0.53
CA GLN A 50 1.97 13.86 0.24
C GLN A 50 3.49 13.90 0.41
N GLU A 51 4.01 13.18 1.40
CA GLU A 51 5.44 13.11 1.67
C GLU A 51 6.16 12.31 0.59
N ALA A 52 5.58 11.18 0.20
CA ALA A 52 6.11 10.34 -0.88
C ALA A 52 6.13 11.10 -2.22
N LEU A 53 5.10 11.90 -2.52
CA LEU A 53 5.07 12.75 -3.71
C LEU A 53 6.19 13.80 -3.72
N LYS A 54 6.63 14.29 -2.55
CA LYS A 54 7.80 15.18 -2.47
C LYS A 54 9.06 14.44 -2.90
N PHE A 55 9.30 13.22 -2.41
CA PHE A 55 10.45 12.40 -2.83
C PHE A 55 10.44 12.09 -4.33
N MET A 56 9.27 11.73 -4.88
CA MET A 56 9.08 11.50 -6.32
C MET A 56 9.49 12.72 -7.16
N LYS A 57 8.98 13.90 -6.81
CA LYS A 57 9.29 15.16 -7.51
C LYS A 57 10.76 15.54 -7.39
N HIS A 58 11.38 15.36 -6.22
CA HIS A 58 12.82 15.62 -6.04
C HIS A 58 13.68 14.63 -6.82
N GLY A 59 13.20 13.41 -7.03
CA GLY A 59 13.79 12.41 -7.92
C GLY A 59 13.59 12.67 -9.41
N ARG A 60 12.93 13.77 -9.80
CA ARG A 60 12.57 14.11 -11.19
C ARG A 60 11.79 13.00 -11.91
N ARG A 61 10.96 12.26 -11.15
CA ARG A 61 10.07 11.23 -11.68
C ARG A 61 8.63 11.73 -11.64
N GLU A 62 7.81 11.26 -12.57
CA GLU A 62 6.36 11.51 -12.60
C GLU A 62 5.56 10.32 -12.05
N THR A 63 6.19 9.16 -11.93
CA THR A 63 5.61 7.93 -11.39
C THR A 63 6.07 7.70 -9.94
N LEU A 64 5.09 7.48 -9.06
CA LEU A 64 5.33 7.21 -7.64
C LEU A 64 5.81 5.76 -7.48
N SER A 65 7.00 5.57 -6.91
CA SER A 65 7.57 4.25 -6.62
C SER A 65 7.33 3.82 -5.18
N THR A 66 7.45 2.53 -4.90
CA THR A 66 7.44 1.97 -3.53
C THR A 66 8.59 2.53 -2.68
N ASP A 67 9.71 2.88 -3.31
CA ASP A 67 10.84 3.55 -2.66
C ASP A 67 10.47 4.93 -2.11
N ASP A 68 9.65 5.71 -2.83
CA ASP A 68 9.22 7.04 -2.39
C ASP A 68 8.39 6.96 -1.11
N VAL A 69 7.52 5.95 -1.02
CA VAL A 69 6.72 5.65 0.18
C VAL A 69 7.63 5.20 1.32
N ASN A 70 8.64 4.37 1.05
CA ASN A 70 9.61 3.94 2.07
C ASN A 70 10.46 5.10 2.59
N PHE A 71 10.84 6.08 1.74
CA PHE A 71 11.49 7.30 2.19
C PHE A 71 10.57 8.16 3.07
N ALA A 72 9.29 8.27 2.71
CA ALA A 72 8.29 8.95 3.52
C ALA A 72 8.06 8.28 4.89
N LEU A 73 8.02 6.94 4.94
CA LEU A 73 7.92 6.19 6.19
C LEU A 73 9.13 6.45 7.10
N ARG A 74 10.35 6.39 6.55
CA ARG A 74 11.58 6.72 7.29
C ARG A 74 11.57 8.15 7.81
N LEU A 75 11.10 9.12 7.02
CA LEU A 75 10.96 10.51 7.45
C LEU A 75 10.02 10.66 8.66
N ARG A 76 8.99 9.81 8.75
CA ARG A 76 8.05 9.76 9.88
C ARG A 76 8.51 8.85 11.04
N ASN A 77 9.75 8.36 11.02
CA ASN A 77 10.28 7.39 11.97
C ASN A 77 9.46 6.10 12.06
N ALA A 78 8.78 5.73 10.97
CA ALA A 78 8.10 4.46 10.83
C ALA A 78 9.03 3.43 10.17
N GLU A 79 8.82 2.16 10.50
CA GLU A 79 9.54 1.06 9.85
C GLU A 79 9.17 1.00 8.35
N PRO A 80 10.16 0.79 7.46
CA PRO A 80 9.89 0.64 6.04
C PRO A 80 9.16 -0.68 5.75
N LEU A 81 8.37 -0.71 4.69
CA LEU A 81 7.68 -1.91 4.24
C LEU A 81 8.59 -2.74 3.32
N TYR A 82 8.89 -3.95 3.76
CA TYR A 82 9.71 -4.92 3.01
C TYR A 82 8.85 -5.76 2.06
N GLY A 83 9.47 -6.33 1.02
CA GLY A 83 8.80 -7.23 0.06
C GLY A 83 8.20 -6.55 -1.17
N PHE A 84 8.28 -5.23 -1.30
CA PHE A 84 7.71 -4.46 -2.41
C PHE A 84 8.73 -3.96 -3.45
N ALA A 85 9.90 -4.60 -3.52
CA ALA A 85 10.97 -4.26 -4.46
C ALA A 85 10.95 -5.11 -5.75
N SER A 86 10.07 -6.11 -5.82
CA SER A 86 9.91 -6.92 -7.04
C SER A 86 9.32 -6.08 -8.17
N GLY A 87 9.77 -6.32 -9.40
CA GLY A 87 9.17 -5.74 -10.60
C GLY A 87 7.80 -6.34 -10.95
N GLU A 88 7.42 -7.45 -10.31
CA GLU A 88 6.11 -8.08 -10.49
C GLU A 88 5.09 -7.47 -9.53
N ALA A 89 3.99 -6.97 -10.09
CA ALA A 89 2.88 -6.45 -9.29
C ALA A 89 2.20 -7.60 -8.51
N PRO A 90 1.86 -7.39 -7.23
CA PRO A 90 1.15 -8.38 -6.44
C PRO A 90 -0.20 -8.73 -7.08
N ARG A 91 -0.53 -10.02 -7.07
CA ARG A 91 -1.80 -10.52 -7.62
C ARG A 91 -2.81 -10.68 -6.50
N PHE A 92 -3.86 -9.86 -6.54
CA PHE A 92 -5.00 -9.97 -5.62
C PHE A 92 -6.03 -10.94 -6.20
N CYS A 93 -6.32 -12.01 -5.46
CA CYS A 93 -7.30 -13.02 -5.81
C CYS A 93 -8.52 -12.91 -4.89
N ARG A 94 -9.72 -13.07 -5.46
CA ARG A 94 -10.96 -13.08 -4.68
C ARG A 94 -11.17 -14.46 -4.07
N ALA A 95 -11.49 -14.52 -2.78
CA ALA A 95 -11.76 -15.78 -2.08
C ALA A 95 -13.00 -16.48 -2.64
N THR A 96 -12.95 -17.80 -2.74
CA THR A 96 -14.11 -18.60 -3.19
C THR A 96 -15.10 -18.70 -2.02
N GLY A 97 -16.31 -18.15 -2.20
CA GLY A 97 -17.37 -18.17 -1.18
C GLY A 97 -17.60 -16.87 -0.41
N ALA A 98 -16.74 -15.85 -0.58
CA ALA A 98 -16.94 -14.51 -0.02
C ALA A 98 -16.63 -13.46 -1.10
N SER A 99 -17.59 -12.59 -1.43
CA SER A 99 -17.49 -11.65 -2.56
C SER A 99 -16.60 -10.44 -2.30
N ASP A 100 -16.34 -10.15 -1.03
CA ASP A 100 -15.66 -8.97 -0.49
C ASP A 100 -14.28 -9.28 0.12
N VAL A 101 -13.89 -10.56 0.16
CA VAL A 101 -12.60 -10.98 0.71
C VAL A 101 -11.61 -11.26 -0.41
N TYR A 102 -10.45 -10.61 -0.30
CA TYR A 102 -9.33 -10.76 -1.22
C TYR A 102 -8.10 -11.26 -0.46
N TYR A 103 -7.30 -12.08 -1.13
CA TYR A 103 -6.02 -12.56 -0.63
C TYR A 103 -4.92 -12.32 -1.68
N LEU A 104 -3.68 -12.31 -1.22
CA LEU A 104 -2.51 -12.24 -2.10
C LEU A 104 -2.16 -13.66 -2.57
N ASP A 105 -2.07 -13.83 -3.89
CA ASP A 105 -1.58 -15.07 -4.48
C ASP A 105 -0.05 -15.15 -4.30
N ASP A 106 0.39 -16.08 -3.46
CA ASP A 106 1.80 -16.30 -3.13
C ASP A 106 2.17 -17.77 -3.42
N PRO A 107 2.48 -18.11 -4.69
CA PRO A 107 2.81 -19.47 -5.06
C PRO A 107 4.18 -19.88 -4.52
N GLU A 108 4.24 -21.06 -3.92
CA GLU A 108 5.52 -21.62 -3.45
C GLU A 108 6.49 -21.84 -4.62
N VAL A 109 7.73 -21.40 -4.46
CA VAL A 109 8.77 -21.52 -5.48
C VAL A 109 9.84 -22.50 -5.01
N ASN A 110 10.24 -23.41 -5.90
CA ASN A 110 11.35 -24.31 -5.64
C ASN A 110 12.69 -23.54 -5.67
N LEU A 111 13.44 -23.62 -4.56
CA LEU A 111 14.73 -22.97 -4.40
C LEU A 111 15.77 -23.45 -5.42
N ALA A 112 15.76 -24.72 -5.80
CA ALA A 112 16.69 -25.26 -6.79
C ALA A 112 16.48 -24.61 -8.17
N ASP A 113 15.22 -24.45 -8.56
CA ASP A 113 14.85 -23.82 -9.83
C ASP A 113 15.18 -22.33 -9.81
N LEU A 114 14.99 -21.65 -8.68
CA LEU A 114 15.32 -20.24 -8.51
C LEU A 114 16.84 -19.98 -8.67
N VAL A 115 17.67 -20.84 -8.08
CA VAL A 115 19.14 -20.75 -8.19
C VAL A 115 19.62 -21.06 -9.60
N ALA A 116 18.93 -21.95 -10.32
CA ALA A 116 19.27 -22.30 -11.70
C ALA A 116 18.85 -21.24 -12.74
N LYS A 117 18.04 -20.23 -12.36
CA LYS A 117 17.60 -19.18 -13.31
C LYS A 117 18.80 -18.38 -13.84
N PRO A 118 18.86 -18.09 -15.15
CA PRO A 118 19.91 -17.27 -15.72
C PRO A 118 19.85 -15.84 -15.18
N LEU A 119 21.01 -15.20 -15.05
CA LEU A 119 21.11 -13.82 -14.59
C LEU A 119 20.37 -12.87 -15.55
N PRO A 120 19.72 -11.82 -15.03
CA PRO A 120 19.10 -10.80 -15.86
C PRO A 120 20.15 -10.08 -16.70
N LYS A 121 19.75 -9.58 -17.87
CA LYS A 121 20.62 -8.79 -18.73
C LYS A 121 20.96 -7.46 -18.06
N VAL A 122 22.23 -7.09 -18.10
CA VAL A 122 22.69 -5.79 -17.58
C VAL A 122 22.36 -4.71 -18.62
N PRO A 123 21.80 -3.56 -18.22
CA PRO A 123 21.62 -2.41 -19.10
C PRO A 123 22.96 -1.89 -19.63
N LEU A 124 22.92 -1.18 -20.77
CA LEU A 124 24.09 -0.45 -21.26
C LEU A 124 24.41 0.73 -20.34
N GLU A 125 25.69 1.10 -20.28
CA GLU A 125 26.11 2.29 -19.55
C GLU A 125 25.51 3.55 -20.17
N PRO A 126 25.13 4.55 -19.34
CA PRO A 126 24.61 5.80 -19.85
C PRO A 126 25.69 6.57 -20.62
N SER A 127 25.44 6.84 -21.90
CA SER A 127 26.26 7.72 -22.74
C SER A 127 25.44 8.93 -23.20
N PHE A 128 26.05 10.10 -23.25
CA PHE A 128 25.44 11.26 -23.91
C PHE A 128 25.68 11.18 -25.42
N CYS A 129 24.67 11.52 -26.22
CA CYS A 129 24.82 11.75 -27.67
C CYS A 129 25.29 13.17 -27.94
#